data_AF-A0AAN8D8B5-F1
#
_entry.id   AF-A0AAN8D8B5-F1
#
_cell.length_a   1.000
_cell.length_b   1.000
_cell.length_c   1.000
_cell.angle_alpha   90.00
_cell.angle_beta   90.00
_cell.angle_gamma   90.00
#
_symmetry.space_group_name_H-M   'P 1'
#
loop_
_entity.id
_entity.type
_entity.pdbx_description
1 polymer ?
#
loop_
_entity_poly.entity_id
_entity_poly.type
_entity_poly.pdbx_seq_one_letter_code
_entity_poly.pdbx_strand_id
1 'polypeptide(L)'
;MELESNVVLDLHLVQSNECCESYHMELEGLKRMVAFFEDILEIGTLLLKAICKRKGCEDLKAWQQSIINHLYWAVVSSTQDDAELIVDKWKSVERRFLNLHRGHGGKFPTCVHKRLQGRAHKKKWIKPSSLSAVKLEKLVTDKMLCKDIGKLSAVHQTSKVEGFHSLIIQFAPKSYVYSYTGMLCRTLLAGLHYNENASRHTATTKAGEQRFKIRYPKYKAGGHVVKKILVEATFSYVDDLMREVVDLCKKSSADRPVQLEEPPTLSSAMEKPDKAEAIKAHASRFKTK
;
A
#
# COMPACT_ATOMS: atom_id res chain seq x y z
N MET A 1 2.75 1.14 -13.49
CA MET A 1 3.99 0.66 -12.83
C MET A 1 4.03 -0.84 -12.94
N GLU A 2 5.14 -1.39 -13.42
CA GLU A 2 5.37 -2.83 -13.45
C GLU A 2 5.93 -3.29 -12.10
N LEU A 3 5.17 -4.14 -11.41
CA LEU A 3 5.42 -4.47 -10.00
C LEU A 3 6.55 -5.50 -9.85
N GLU A 4 6.70 -6.37 -10.85
CA GLU A 4 7.75 -7.40 -10.87
C GLU A 4 9.13 -6.76 -11.02
N SER A 5 9.30 -5.95 -12.07
CA SER A 5 10.55 -5.26 -12.36
C SER A 5 10.78 -4.02 -11.48
N ASN A 6 9.74 -3.55 -10.79
CA ASN A 6 9.76 -2.34 -9.97
C ASN A 6 10.08 -1.08 -10.77
N VAL A 7 9.51 -0.97 -11.97
CA VAL A 7 9.76 0.12 -12.91
C VAL A 7 8.46 0.84 -13.25
N VAL A 8 8.52 2.17 -13.26
CA VAL A 8 7.49 3.04 -13.83
C VAL A 8 7.66 3.03 -15.35
N LEU A 9 6.77 2.31 -16.03
CA LEU A 9 6.75 2.22 -17.50
C LEU A 9 6.01 3.40 -18.15
N ASP A 10 5.00 3.92 -17.46
CA ASP A 10 4.08 4.91 -18.01
C ASP A 10 3.48 5.78 -16.88
N LEU A 11 3.23 7.06 -17.20
CA LEU A 11 2.68 8.07 -16.31
C LEU A 11 1.71 8.98 -17.08
N HIS A 12 0.45 8.95 -16.67
CA HIS A 12 -0.58 9.82 -17.21
C HIS A 12 -1.12 10.76 -16.12
N LEU A 13 -1.29 12.03 -16.47
CA LEU A 13 -2.10 12.94 -15.70
C LEU A 13 -3.55 12.76 -16.10
N VAL A 14 -4.42 12.47 -15.13
CA VAL A 14 -5.85 12.29 -15.35
C VAL A 14 -6.59 13.34 -14.53
N GLN A 15 -7.52 14.04 -15.16
CA GLN A 15 -8.50 14.86 -14.45
C GLN A 15 -9.64 13.96 -13.97
N SER A 16 -9.91 13.95 -12.66
CA SER A 16 -11.08 13.24 -12.14
C SER A 16 -12.31 14.14 -12.25
N ASN A 17 -13.30 13.71 -13.05
CA ASN A 17 -14.65 14.27 -13.09
C ASN A 17 -15.60 13.62 -12.08
N GLU A 18 -15.14 12.58 -11.38
CA GLU A 18 -15.94 11.79 -10.43
C GLU A 18 -15.92 12.37 -9.02
N CYS A 19 -15.09 13.39 -8.74
CA CYS A 19 -14.90 13.96 -7.41
C CYS A 19 -14.92 15.49 -7.48
N CYS A 20 -15.74 16.14 -6.66
CA CYS A 20 -15.99 17.58 -6.75
C CYS A 20 -14.75 18.46 -6.51
N GLU A 21 -13.83 18.05 -5.63
CA GLU A 21 -12.62 18.82 -5.26
C GLU A 21 -11.45 17.90 -4.89
N SER A 22 -10.26 18.47 -4.69
CA SER A 22 -9.05 17.70 -4.33
C SER A 22 -9.18 16.92 -3.02
N TYR A 23 -9.88 17.47 -2.03
CA TYR A 23 -10.23 16.75 -0.81
C TYR A 23 -11.11 15.53 -1.10
N HIS A 24 -12.05 15.65 -2.05
CA HIS A 24 -12.89 14.53 -2.48
C HIS A 24 -12.12 13.56 -3.36
N MET A 25 -11.10 13.99 -4.10
CA MET A 25 -10.18 13.08 -4.79
C MET A 25 -9.30 12.30 -3.81
N GLU A 26 -8.87 12.91 -2.70
CA GLU A 26 -8.19 12.19 -1.62
C GLU A 26 -9.13 11.25 -0.88
N LEU A 27 -10.39 11.65 -0.64
CA LEU A 27 -11.40 10.80 -0.01
C LEU A 27 -11.87 9.68 -0.93
N GLU A 28 -12.10 9.92 -2.21
CA GLU A 28 -12.45 8.90 -3.21
C GLU A 28 -11.24 8.06 -3.57
N GLY A 29 -10.06 8.66 -3.66
CA GLY A 29 -8.79 7.94 -3.72
C GLY A 29 -8.61 7.06 -2.48
N LEU A 30 -8.93 7.55 -1.28
CA LEU A 30 -8.94 6.80 -0.04
C LEU A 30 -10.08 5.79 -0.02
N LYS A 31 -11.26 6.04 -0.58
CA LYS A 31 -12.38 5.08 -0.63
C LYS A 31 -12.16 4.01 -1.68
N ARG A 32 -11.47 4.32 -2.78
CA ARG A 32 -11.08 3.36 -3.83
C ARG A 32 -9.86 2.60 -3.42
N MET A 33 -8.91 3.28 -2.77
CA MET A 33 -7.85 2.63 -2.02
C MET A 33 -8.51 1.77 -0.95
N VAL A 34 -9.40 2.25 -0.09
CA VAL A 34 -10.15 1.47 0.91
C VAL A 34 -11.18 0.54 0.28
N ALA A 35 -11.55 0.59 -1.00
CA ALA A 35 -12.38 -0.43 -1.64
C ALA A 35 -11.51 -1.52 -2.30
N PHE A 36 -10.29 -1.15 -2.69
CA PHE A 36 -9.22 -2.03 -3.14
C PHE A 36 -8.43 -2.64 -1.96
N PHE A 37 -8.39 -1.93 -0.85
CA PHE A 37 -7.75 -2.12 0.45
C PHE A 37 -8.82 -2.08 1.54
N GLU A 38 -10.05 -2.50 1.25
CA GLU A 38 -11.02 -2.77 2.32
C GLU A 38 -10.48 -4.04 2.97
N ASP A 39 -9.52 -3.82 3.85
CA ASP A 39 -9.55 -4.30 5.21
C ASP A 39 -9.35 -5.80 5.44
N ILE A 40 -8.99 -6.56 4.42
CA ILE A 40 -8.84 -8.02 4.56
C ILE A 40 -7.77 -8.40 5.60
N LEU A 41 -6.66 -7.65 5.62
CA LEU A 41 -5.56 -7.85 6.56
C LEU A 41 -5.65 -6.90 7.76
N GLU A 42 -6.04 -5.64 7.58
CA GLU A 42 -6.10 -4.69 8.69
C GLU A 42 -7.34 -4.91 9.57
N ILE A 43 -8.57 -5.07 9.06
CA ILE A 43 -9.71 -5.54 9.88
C ILE A 43 -9.46 -6.94 10.44
N GLY A 44 -8.93 -7.90 9.67
CA GLY A 44 -8.61 -9.23 10.22
C GLY A 44 -7.63 -9.16 11.39
N THR A 45 -6.56 -8.38 11.25
CA THR A 45 -5.59 -8.16 12.33
C THR A 45 -6.11 -7.27 13.46
N LEU A 46 -7.00 -6.31 13.20
CA LEU A 46 -7.64 -5.43 14.18
C LEU A 46 -8.72 -6.17 14.97
N LEU A 47 -9.55 -7.00 14.32
CA LEU A 47 -10.50 -7.92 14.95
C LEU A 47 -9.76 -8.92 15.81
N LEU A 48 -8.66 -9.50 15.31
CA LEU A 48 -7.82 -10.37 16.12
C LEU A 48 -7.24 -9.62 17.33
N LYS A 49 -6.71 -8.41 17.14
CA LYS A 49 -6.25 -7.53 18.24
C LYS A 49 -7.36 -7.25 19.24
N ALA A 50 -8.59 -7.02 18.79
CA ALA A 50 -9.74 -6.76 19.63
C ALA A 50 -10.15 -8.01 20.43
N ILE A 51 -10.17 -9.19 19.81
CA ILE A 51 -10.42 -10.47 20.49
C ILE A 51 -9.35 -10.73 21.54
N CYS A 52 -8.06 -10.51 21.22
CA CYS A 52 -6.94 -10.68 22.15
C CYS A 52 -7.02 -9.74 23.38
N LYS A 53 -7.79 -8.65 23.31
CA LYS A 53 -8.00 -7.70 24.41
C LYS A 53 -9.23 -8.04 25.27
N ARG A 54 -10.10 -8.97 24.84
CA ARG A 54 -11.28 -9.37 25.63
C ARG A 54 -10.85 -10.24 26.81
N LYS A 55 -11.53 -10.07 27.94
CA LYS A 55 -11.35 -10.90 29.14
C LYS A 55 -11.58 -12.39 28.79
N GLY A 56 -10.68 -13.26 29.24
CA GLY A 56 -10.71 -14.69 28.96
C GLY A 56 -10.16 -15.08 27.58
N CYS A 57 -9.48 -14.16 26.88
CA CYS A 57 -8.83 -14.36 25.59
C CYS A 57 -7.35 -13.95 25.57
N GLU A 58 -6.72 -13.90 26.74
CA GLU A 58 -5.36 -13.37 26.91
C GLU A 58 -4.29 -14.30 26.32
N ASP A 59 -4.55 -15.60 26.26
CA ASP A 59 -3.69 -16.62 25.65
C ASP A 59 -3.51 -16.43 24.13
N LEU A 60 -4.49 -15.81 23.45
CA LEU A 60 -4.38 -15.44 22.03
C LEU A 60 -3.29 -14.40 21.76
N LYS A 61 -2.92 -13.56 22.74
CA LYS A 61 -1.86 -12.55 22.57
C LYS A 61 -0.52 -13.17 22.15
N ALA A 62 -0.18 -14.35 22.70
CA ALA A 62 1.05 -15.06 22.36
C ALA A 62 1.06 -15.63 20.93
N TRP A 63 -0.13 -15.79 20.35
CA TRP A 63 -0.36 -16.36 19.03
C TRP A 63 -0.66 -15.32 17.95
N GLN A 64 -1.00 -14.09 18.34
CA GLN A 64 -1.41 -13.01 17.44
C GLN A 64 -0.48 -12.86 16.22
N GLN A 65 0.83 -12.68 16.44
CA GLN A 65 1.77 -12.52 15.32
C GLN A 65 1.88 -13.79 14.46
N SER A 66 1.69 -14.98 15.03
CA SER A 66 1.69 -16.24 14.27
C SER A 66 0.46 -16.37 13.38
N ILE A 67 -0.71 -15.92 13.84
CA ILE A 67 -1.95 -15.88 13.04
C ILE A 67 -1.76 -14.94 11.84
N ILE A 68 -1.25 -13.74 12.10
CA ILE A 68 -0.99 -12.73 11.07
C ILE A 68 0.01 -13.24 10.03
N ASN A 69 1.13 -13.83 10.49
CA ASN A 69 2.12 -14.39 9.57
C ASN A 69 1.55 -15.55 8.75
N HIS A 70 0.65 -16.36 9.33
CA HIS A 70 0.00 -17.45 8.62
C HIS A 70 -0.96 -16.95 7.55
N LEU A 71 -1.68 -15.84 7.78
CA LEU A 71 -2.49 -15.18 6.77
C LEU A 71 -1.64 -14.77 5.56
N TYR A 72 -0.56 -14.01 5.80
CA TYR A 72 0.37 -13.63 4.73
C TYR A 72 0.94 -14.85 4.01
N TRP A 73 1.36 -15.88 4.76
CA TRP A 73 1.87 -17.12 4.16
C TRP A 73 0.82 -17.84 3.33
N ALA A 74 -0.45 -17.91 3.76
CA ALA A 74 -1.52 -18.57 3.02
C ALA A 74 -1.73 -17.91 1.65
N VAL A 75 -1.65 -16.58 1.59
CA VAL A 75 -1.76 -15.81 0.35
C VAL A 75 -0.51 -15.98 -0.52
N VAL A 76 0.68 -15.68 0.02
CA VAL A 76 1.95 -15.68 -0.74
C VAL A 76 2.35 -17.07 -1.24
N SER A 77 2.04 -18.12 -0.48
CA SER A 77 2.42 -19.49 -0.86
C SER A 77 1.45 -20.16 -1.83
N SER A 78 0.38 -19.48 -2.21
CA SER A 78 -0.63 -19.99 -3.16
C SER A 78 -0.45 -19.34 -4.52
N THR A 79 -0.83 -20.05 -5.56
CA THR A 79 -0.93 -19.48 -6.91
C THR A 79 -2.00 -18.39 -6.92
N GLN A 80 -1.76 -17.31 -7.67
CA GLN A 80 -2.59 -16.09 -7.65
C GLN A 80 -4.07 -16.34 -8.00
N ASP A 81 -4.36 -17.42 -8.73
CA ASP A 81 -5.71 -17.76 -9.19
C ASP A 81 -6.39 -18.89 -8.38
N ASP A 82 -5.80 -19.37 -7.28
CA ASP A 82 -6.41 -20.42 -6.44
C ASP A 82 -6.94 -19.86 -5.11
N ALA A 83 -7.99 -19.05 -5.20
CA ALA A 83 -8.67 -18.45 -4.05
C ALA A 83 -9.12 -19.49 -3.01
N GLU A 84 -9.56 -20.67 -3.45
CA GLU A 84 -9.97 -21.76 -2.58
C GLU A 84 -8.80 -22.28 -1.75
N LEU A 85 -7.64 -22.50 -2.36
CA LEU A 85 -6.43 -22.92 -1.65
C LEU A 85 -5.96 -21.88 -0.62
N ILE A 86 -6.06 -20.58 -0.94
CA ILE A 86 -5.73 -19.50 0.01
C ILE A 86 -6.63 -19.61 1.25
N VAL A 87 -7.94 -19.76 1.04
CA VAL A 87 -8.93 -19.86 2.12
C VAL A 87 -8.75 -21.14 2.93
N ASP A 88 -8.46 -22.28 2.29
CA ASP A 88 -8.22 -23.55 2.99
C ASP A 88 -6.94 -23.51 3.83
N LYS A 89 -5.87 -22.91 3.29
CA LYS A 89 -4.66 -22.62 4.07
C LYS A 89 -4.99 -21.71 5.24
N TRP A 90 -5.73 -20.62 5.06
CA TRP A 90 -6.13 -19.75 6.16
C TRP A 90 -6.91 -20.50 7.24
N LYS A 91 -7.94 -21.26 6.87
CA LYS A 91 -8.77 -22.03 7.81
C LYS A 91 -7.99 -23.07 8.60
N SER A 92 -6.92 -23.63 8.03
CA SER A 92 -6.05 -24.59 8.74
C SER A 92 -5.46 -24.05 10.05
N VAL A 93 -5.43 -22.72 10.22
CA VAL A 93 -4.87 -22.07 11.40
C VAL A 93 -5.60 -22.46 12.69
N GLU A 94 -6.92 -22.66 12.63
CA GLU A 94 -7.75 -23.07 13.77
C GLU A 94 -7.23 -24.37 14.40
N ARG A 95 -7.04 -25.40 13.57
CA ARG A 95 -6.52 -26.71 14.00
C ARG A 95 -5.06 -26.61 14.44
N ARG A 96 -4.26 -25.77 13.78
CA ARG A 96 -2.84 -25.60 14.11
C ARG A 96 -2.61 -25.08 15.53
N PHE A 97 -3.42 -24.16 16.05
CA PHE A 97 -3.27 -23.67 17.43
C PHE A 97 -3.72 -24.66 18.51
N LEU A 98 -4.49 -25.67 18.11
CA LEU A 98 -4.82 -26.84 18.94
C LEU A 98 -3.78 -27.97 18.79
N ASN A 99 -2.64 -27.70 18.12
CA ASN A 99 -1.60 -28.67 17.79
C ASN A 99 -2.06 -29.82 16.86
N LEU A 100 -3.11 -29.58 16.06
CA LEU A 100 -3.61 -30.52 15.07
C LEU A 100 -3.12 -30.11 13.67
N HIS A 101 -2.14 -30.84 13.16
CA HIS A 101 -1.45 -30.54 11.90
C HIS A 101 -2.00 -31.30 10.68
N ARG A 102 -3.09 -32.06 10.88
CA ARG A 102 -3.73 -32.90 9.85
C ARG A 102 -5.25 -32.80 9.92
N GLY A 103 -5.90 -33.19 8.83
CA GLY A 103 -7.36 -33.26 8.69
C GLY A 103 -8.01 -31.92 8.39
N HIS A 104 -7.25 -30.94 7.91
CA HIS A 104 -7.84 -29.69 7.43
C HIS A 104 -8.78 -29.98 6.24
N GLY A 105 -9.76 -29.12 6.00
CA GLY A 105 -10.69 -29.26 4.87
C GLY A 105 -10.07 -28.86 3.53
N GLY A 106 -10.72 -29.28 2.45
CA GLY A 106 -10.46 -28.80 1.09
C GLY A 106 -9.09 -29.19 0.52
N LYS A 107 -8.45 -28.27 -0.21
CA LYS A 107 -7.20 -28.48 -0.96
C LYS A 107 -5.94 -28.50 -0.10
N PHE A 108 -6.03 -28.22 1.20
CA PHE A 108 -4.88 -28.14 2.11
C PHE A 108 -5.00 -29.08 3.33
N PRO A 109 -5.07 -30.41 3.17
CA PRO A 109 -5.45 -31.33 4.25
C PRO A 109 -4.43 -31.47 5.39
N THR A 110 -3.17 -31.11 5.17
CA THR A 110 -2.09 -31.25 6.19
C THR A 110 -1.10 -30.08 6.14
N CYS A 111 -0.52 -29.74 7.29
CA CYS A 111 0.50 -28.69 7.37
C CYS A 111 1.81 -29.09 6.67
N VAL A 112 2.40 -28.16 5.91
CA VAL A 112 3.61 -28.38 5.10
C VAL A 112 4.92 -27.99 5.79
N HIS A 113 4.96 -27.96 7.12
CA HIS A 113 6.17 -27.62 7.87
C HIS A 113 6.71 -28.81 8.65
N LYS A 114 8.03 -28.83 8.86
CA LYS A 114 8.69 -29.76 9.78
C LYS A 114 8.34 -29.42 11.23
N ARG A 115 8.75 -30.27 12.18
CA ARG A 115 8.56 -30.02 13.61
C ARG A 115 9.19 -28.68 13.99
N LEU A 116 8.38 -27.83 14.63
CA LEU A 116 8.82 -26.51 15.08
C LEU A 116 9.93 -26.65 16.13
N GLN A 117 10.92 -25.76 16.09
CA GLN A 117 12.04 -25.71 17.03
C GLN A 117 12.06 -24.41 17.86
N GLY A 118 12.86 -24.40 18.93
CA GLY A 118 13.13 -23.21 19.73
C GLY A 118 11.89 -22.58 20.36
N ARG A 119 11.77 -21.25 20.27
CA ARG A 119 10.68 -20.48 20.90
C ARG A 119 9.30 -20.85 20.35
N ALA A 120 9.20 -21.27 19.09
CA ALA A 120 7.94 -21.68 18.48
C ALA A 120 7.41 -23.00 19.07
N HIS A 121 8.28 -23.95 19.42
CA HIS A 121 7.91 -25.19 20.10
C HIS A 121 7.46 -24.97 21.56
N LYS A 122 7.96 -23.91 22.21
CA LYS A 122 7.65 -23.60 23.61
C LYS A 122 6.34 -22.81 23.80
N LYS A 123 5.63 -22.47 22.72
CA LYS A 123 4.34 -21.76 22.83
C LYS A 123 3.28 -22.68 23.43
N LYS A 124 2.55 -22.16 24.42
CA LYS A 124 1.42 -22.88 25.02
C LYS A 124 0.27 -22.95 24.01
N TRP A 125 -0.16 -24.15 23.68
CA TRP A 125 -1.33 -24.39 22.83
C TRP A 125 -2.62 -23.89 23.48
N ILE A 126 -3.57 -23.50 22.65
CA ILE A 126 -4.89 -23.07 23.12
C ILE A 126 -5.66 -24.32 23.54
N LYS A 127 -6.41 -24.23 24.65
CA LYS A 127 -7.24 -25.35 25.09
C LYS A 127 -8.44 -25.52 24.14
N PRO A 128 -8.75 -26.75 23.71
CA PRO A 128 -9.99 -27.04 22.99
C PRO A 128 -11.20 -26.51 23.77
N SER A 129 -12.21 -26.01 23.04
CA SER A 129 -13.46 -25.47 23.61
C SER A 129 -13.30 -24.28 24.58
N SER A 130 -12.11 -23.69 24.68
CA SER A 130 -11.93 -22.42 25.40
C SER A 130 -12.63 -21.27 24.68
N LEU A 131 -12.93 -20.20 25.42
CA LEU A 131 -13.49 -18.97 24.84
C LEU A 131 -12.63 -18.41 23.70
N SER A 132 -11.30 -18.54 23.82
CA SER A 132 -10.33 -18.20 22.79
C SER A 132 -10.47 -19.03 21.53
N ALA A 133 -10.60 -20.35 21.67
CA ALA A 133 -10.78 -21.26 20.54
C ALA A 133 -12.08 -20.93 19.79
N VAL A 134 -13.20 -20.80 20.50
CA VAL A 134 -14.52 -20.51 19.90
C VAL A 134 -14.53 -19.16 19.18
N LYS A 135 -13.96 -18.12 19.78
CA LYS A 135 -13.91 -16.79 19.13
C LYS A 135 -12.97 -16.78 17.93
N LEU A 136 -11.86 -17.49 18.00
CA LEU A 136 -10.92 -17.59 16.88
C LEU A 136 -11.53 -18.38 15.72
N GLU A 137 -12.19 -19.51 16.01
CA GLU A 137 -12.93 -20.30 15.02
C GLU A 137 -13.98 -19.44 14.31
N LYS A 138 -14.79 -18.69 15.05
CA LYS A 138 -15.78 -17.76 14.47
C LYS A 138 -15.14 -16.71 13.57
N LEU A 139 -13.97 -16.18 13.94
CA LEU A 139 -13.24 -15.21 13.11
C LEU A 139 -12.71 -15.87 11.84
N VAL A 140 -12.01 -17.00 11.98
CA VAL A 140 -11.33 -17.70 10.89
C VAL A 140 -12.31 -18.25 9.86
N THR A 141 -13.51 -18.64 10.30
CA THR A 141 -14.59 -19.18 9.45
C THR A 141 -15.58 -18.13 8.96
N ASP A 142 -15.40 -16.85 9.31
CA ASP A 142 -16.28 -15.78 8.86
C ASP A 142 -16.34 -15.73 7.31
N LYS A 143 -17.56 -15.75 6.78
CA LYS A 143 -17.79 -15.89 5.33
C LYS A 143 -17.29 -14.68 4.56
N MET A 144 -17.46 -13.48 5.11
CA MET A 144 -17.02 -12.25 4.46
C MET A 144 -15.50 -12.19 4.47
N LEU A 145 -14.89 -12.42 5.64
CA LEU A 145 -13.44 -12.47 5.77
C LEU A 145 -12.81 -13.51 4.83
N CYS A 146 -13.39 -14.72 4.73
CA CYS A 146 -12.87 -15.74 3.82
C CYS A 146 -12.99 -15.32 2.35
N LYS A 147 -14.13 -14.74 1.94
CA LYS A 147 -14.34 -14.24 0.58
C LYS A 147 -13.30 -13.19 0.23
N ASP A 148 -13.00 -12.31 1.17
CA ASP A 148 -12.03 -11.24 1.01
C ASP A 148 -10.60 -11.80 0.97
N ILE A 149 -10.25 -12.72 1.87
CA ILE A 149 -8.95 -13.40 1.87
C ILE A 149 -8.67 -14.10 0.53
N GLY A 150 -9.68 -14.73 -0.08
CA GLY A 150 -9.55 -15.36 -1.39
C GLY A 150 -9.25 -14.37 -2.54
N LYS A 151 -9.47 -13.07 -2.35
CA LYS A 151 -9.16 -12.02 -3.33
C LYS A 151 -7.81 -11.35 -3.10
N LEU A 152 -7.08 -11.72 -2.05
CA LEU A 152 -5.80 -11.12 -1.75
C LEU A 152 -4.77 -11.45 -2.83
N SER A 153 -4.08 -10.43 -3.32
CA SER A 153 -2.99 -10.61 -4.28
C SER A 153 -1.80 -11.32 -3.62
N ALA A 154 -1.32 -12.38 -4.27
CA ALA A 154 -0.07 -13.06 -3.91
C ALA A 154 1.17 -12.19 -4.19
N VAL A 155 1.07 -11.25 -5.14
CA VAL A 155 2.15 -10.33 -5.51
C VAL A 155 2.12 -9.13 -4.57
N HIS A 156 2.82 -9.28 -3.45
CA HIS A 156 2.95 -8.26 -2.43
C HIS A 156 4.06 -7.28 -2.81
N GLN A 157 3.72 -6.00 -3.02
CA GLN A 157 4.44 -4.90 -2.35
C GLN A 157 3.80 -3.55 -2.69
N THR A 158 2.86 -3.13 -1.85
CA THR A 158 2.34 -1.76 -1.87
C THR A 158 3.42 -0.77 -1.44
N SER A 159 4.43 -1.22 -0.67
CA SER A 159 5.55 -0.39 -0.25
C SER A 159 6.31 0.27 -1.40
N LYS A 160 6.39 -0.40 -2.56
CA LYS A 160 7.02 0.15 -3.78
C LYS A 160 6.18 1.29 -4.34
N VAL A 161 4.89 1.05 -4.52
CA VAL A 161 3.88 2.03 -4.97
C VAL A 161 3.79 3.21 -4.01
N GLU A 162 3.72 2.96 -2.69
CA GLU A 162 3.75 3.98 -1.63
C GLU A 162 5.06 4.79 -1.65
N GLY A 163 6.18 4.13 -1.92
CA GLY A 163 7.48 4.76 -2.11
C GLY A 163 7.47 5.73 -3.29
N PHE A 164 6.89 5.33 -4.42
CA PHE A 164 6.74 6.17 -5.59
C PHE A 164 5.79 7.35 -5.36
N HIS A 165 4.62 7.12 -4.74
CA HIS A 165 3.71 8.22 -4.37
C HIS A 165 4.40 9.25 -3.45
N SER A 166 5.23 8.79 -2.52
CA SER A 166 6.02 9.68 -1.67
C SER A 166 6.99 10.56 -2.47
N LEU A 167 7.55 10.04 -3.57
CA LEU A 167 8.40 10.83 -4.48
C LEU A 167 7.59 11.85 -5.28
N ILE A 168 6.41 11.47 -5.80
CA ILE A 168 5.54 12.43 -6.50
C ILE A 168 5.25 13.64 -5.60
N ILE A 169 4.95 13.40 -4.33
CA ILE A 169 4.71 14.48 -3.35
C ILE A 169 5.96 15.35 -3.14
N GLN A 170 7.17 14.80 -3.25
CA GLN A 170 8.41 15.56 -3.15
C GLN A 170 8.70 16.40 -4.41
N PHE A 171 8.44 15.85 -5.60
CA PHE A 171 8.73 16.53 -6.88
C PHE A 171 7.64 17.53 -7.29
N ALA A 172 6.38 17.24 -6.95
CA ALA A 172 5.21 18.08 -7.17
C ALA A 172 4.37 18.23 -5.88
N PRO A 173 4.87 18.94 -4.86
CA PRO A 173 4.11 19.16 -3.63
C PRO A 173 2.80 19.91 -3.88
N LYS A 174 1.71 19.47 -3.24
CA LYS A 174 0.37 20.08 -3.34
C LYS A 174 0.29 21.53 -2.84
N SER A 175 1.28 21.97 -2.06
CA SER A 175 1.36 23.33 -1.53
C SER A 175 1.71 24.40 -2.57
N TYR A 176 2.08 23.98 -3.79
CA TYR A 176 2.41 24.88 -4.89
C TYR A 176 1.42 24.68 -6.04
N VAL A 177 1.17 25.77 -6.77
CA VAL A 177 0.40 25.74 -8.01
C VAL A 177 1.36 25.53 -9.17
N TYR A 178 1.03 24.58 -10.04
CA TYR A 178 1.78 24.27 -11.25
C TYR A 178 0.87 24.43 -12.47
N SER A 179 1.46 24.83 -13.61
CA SER A 179 0.80 24.62 -14.90
C SER A 179 0.67 23.14 -15.20
N TYR A 180 -0.22 22.76 -16.14
CA TYR A 180 -0.37 21.36 -16.55
C TYR A 180 0.97 20.78 -17.01
N THR A 181 1.66 21.51 -17.90
CA THR A 181 3.00 21.14 -18.38
C THR A 181 4.00 21.00 -17.23
N GLY A 182 4.02 21.95 -16.28
CA GLY A 182 4.93 21.91 -15.13
C GLY A 182 4.68 20.70 -14.21
N MET A 183 3.41 20.34 -13.98
CA MET A 183 3.03 19.17 -13.19
C MET A 183 3.42 17.86 -13.91
N LEU A 184 3.21 17.79 -15.22
CA LEU A 184 3.58 16.64 -16.03
C LEU A 184 5.08 16.40 -15.98
N CYS A 185 5.89 17.41 -16.28
CA CYS A 185 7.35 17.32 -16.26
C CYS A 185 7.86 16.87 -14.87
N ARG A 186 7.33 17.44 -13.78
CA ARG A 186 7.73 17.05 -12.41
C ARG A 186 7.36 15.61 -12.08
N THR A 187 6.20 15.15 -12.52
CA THR A 187 5.76 13.76 -12.32
C THR A 187 6.62 12.79 -13.13
N LEU A 188 6.98 13.14 -14.37
CA LEU A 188 7.93 12.36 -15.18
C LEU A 188 9.32 12.29 -14.54
N LEU A 189 9.83 13.42 -14.02
CA LEU A 189 11.10 13.44 -13.29
C LEU A 189 11.07 12.55 -12.04
N ALA A 190 9.95 12.51 -11.32
CA ALA A 190 9.76 11.58 -10.20
C ALA A 190 9.82 10.11 -10.67
N GLY A 191 9.24 9.81 -11.84
CA GLY A 191 9.32 8.50 -12.50
C GLY A 191 10.76 8.09 -12.84
N LEU A 192 11.50 8.98 -13.49
CA LEU A 192 12.92 8.76 -13.81
C LEU A 192 13.76 8.54 -12.54
N HIS A 193 13.58 9.41 -11.54
CA HIS A 193 14.27 9.28 -10.27
C HIS A 193 13.95 7.95 -9.58
N TYR A 194 12.68 7.54 -9.57
CA TYR A 194 12.27 6.25 -9.01
C TYR A 194 12.93 5.08 -9.76
N ASN A 195 12.87 5.06 -11.09
CA ASN A 195 13.43 3.97 -11.90
C ASN A 195 14.94 3.78 -11.65
N GLU A 196 15.69 4.88 -11.50
CA GLU A 196 17.11 4.81 -11.16
C GLU A 196 17.36 4.32 -9.72
N ASN A 197 16.50 4.70 -8.77
CA ASN A 197 16.78 4.56 -7.33
C ASN A 197 15.97 3.49 -6.58
N ALA A 198 14.97 2.87 -7.21
CA ALA A 198 14.04 1.94 -6.56
C ALA A 198 14.67 0.59 -6.22
N SER A 199 15.69 0.18 -6.97
CA SER A 199 16.39 -1.11 -6.81
C SER A 199 17.77 -0.97 -6.18
N ARG A 200 18.02 0.13 -5.44
CA ARG A 200 19.29 0.33 -4.72
C ARG A 200 19.58 -0.81 -3.77
N HIS A 201 20.82 -1.30 -3.83
CA HIS A 201 21.28 -2.35 -2.93
C HIS A 201 21.49 -1.83 -1.51
N THR A 202 21.59 -2.77 -0.57
CA THR A 202 21.83 -2.45 0.85
C THR A 202 23.26 -1.94 1.03
N ALA A 203 23.42 -0.82 1.73
CA ALA A 203 24.73 -0.27 2.05
C ALA A 203 25.51 -1.26 2.94
N THR A 204 26.82 -1.37 2.68
CA THR A 204 27.74 -2.20 3.46
C THR A 204 28.68 -1.35 4.32
N THR A 205 29.20 -1.93 5.39
CA THR A 205 30.30 -1.35 6.17
C THR A 205 31.64 -1.56 5.47
N LYS A 206 32.73 -0.95 5.96
CA LYS A 206 34.09 -1.22 5.46
C LYS A 206 34.49 -2.71 5.55
N ALA A 207 33.87 -3.46 6.45
CA ALA A 207 34.07 -4.90 6.62
C ALA A 207 33.15 -5.77 5.73
N GLY A 208 32.33 -5.16 4.87
CA GLY A 208 31.41 -5.87 3.97
C GLY A 208 30.06 -6.26 4.59
N GLU A 209 29.79 -5.86 5.83
CA GLU A 209 28.54 -6.23 6.52
C GLU A 209 27.37 -5.34 6.11
N GLN A 210 26.18 -5.93 5.92
CA GLN A 210 24.96 -5.17 5.58
C GLN A 210 24.54 -4.23 6.71
N ARG A 211 24.21 -2.99 6.36
CA ARG A 211 23.79 -1.96 7.31
C ARG A 211 22.27 -1.95 7.52
N PHE A 212 21.87 -1.87 8.79
CA PHE A 212 20.47 -1.82 9.20
C PHE A 212 20.23 -0.67 10.18
N LYS A 213 18.99 -0.16 10.21
CA LYS A 213 18.49 0.79 11.20
C LYS A 213 17.26 0.23 11.89
N ILE A 214 17.22 0.35 13.21
CA ILE A 214 16.04 0.04 14.01
C ILE A 214 15.11 1.25 13.98
N ARG A 215 13.82 1.03 13.66
CA ARG A 215 12.75 2.01 13.81
C ARG A 215 11.74 1.52 14.84
N TYR A 216 11.07 2.46 15.49
CA TYR A 216 10.03 2.21 16.49
C TYR A 216 8.70 2.84 16.03
N PRO A 217 7.96 2.16 15.13
CA PRO A 217 6.69 2.71 14.63
C PRO A 217 5.64 2.77 15.73
N LYS A 218 4.86 3.86 15.77
CA LYS A 218 3.78 4.06 16.76
C LYS A 218 2.80 2.88 16.82
N TYR A 219 2.43 2.32 15.67
CA TYR A 219 1.49 1.20 15.58
C TYR A 219 2.01 -0.13 16.17
N LYS A 220 3.32 -0.26 16.43
CA LYS A 220 3.94 -1.44 17.07
C LYS A 220 3.90 -1.38 18.60
N ALA A 221 3.42 -0.28 19.20
CA ALA A 221 3.21 -0.15 20.65
C ALA A 221 4.39 -0.65 21.51
N GLY A 222 5.60 -0.14 21.25
CA GLY A 222 6.83 -0.54 21.94
C GLY A 222 7.66 -1.61 21.22
N GLY A 223 7.14 -2.21 20.15
CA GLY A 223 7.91 -3.05 19.23
C GLY A 223 8.80 -2.26 18.27
N HIS A 224 9.67 -2.96 17.55
CA HIS A 224 10.58 -2.37 16.56
C HIS A 224 10.51 -3.06 15.20
N VAL A 225 11.03 -2.38 14.18
CA VAL A 225 11.22 -2.90 12.83
C VAL A 225 12.68 -2.65 12.43
N VAL A 226 13.32 -3.67 11.88
CA VAL A 226 14.67 -3.56 11.32
C VAL A 226 14.52 -3.20 9.84
N LYS A 227 15.08 -2.06 9.42
CA LYS A 227 15.05 -1.59 8.03
C LYS A 227 16.47 -1.58 7.46
N LYS A 228 16.62 -2.11 6.24
CA LYS A 228 17.87 -2.01 5.47
C LYS A 228 18.21 -0.54 5.20
N ILE A 229 19.47 -0.15 5.38
CA ILE A 229 19.99 1.13 4.91
C ILE A 229 20.46 0.90 3.48
N LEU A 230 19.94 1.65 2.52
CA LEU A 230 20.35 1.54 1.12
C LEU A 230 21.55 2.47 0.86
N VAL A 231 22.29 2.19 -0.21
CA VAL A 231 23.31 3.13 -0.72
C VAL A 231 22.70 4.47 -1.09
N GLU A 232 23.52 5.51 -1.23
CA GLU A 232 23.05 6.85 -1.61
C GLU A 232 22.34 6.84 -2.96
N ALA A 233 21.47 7.83 -3.16
CA ALA A 233 20.74 7.96 -4.42
C ALA A 233 21.66 8.51 -5.50
N THR A 234 21.46 8.05 -6.73
CA THR A 234 22.15 8.57 -7.91
C THR A 234 21.19 9.41 -8.76
N PHE A 235 21.77 10.26 -9.60
CA PHE A 235 21.04 11.26 -10.39
C PHE A 235 21.53 11.29 -11.85
N SER A 236 21.93 10.14 -12.38
CA SER A 236 22.49 10.01 -13.73
C SER A 236 21.49 10.47 -14.78
N TYR A 237 20.19 10.21 -14.56
CA TYR A 237 19.11 10.74 -15.40
C TYR A 237 19.13 12.27 -15.54
N VAL A 238 19.63 13.01 -14.54
CA VAL A 238 19.74 14.47 -14.61
C VAL A 238 20.84 14.86 -15.59
N ASP A 239 21.99 14.19 -15.54
CA ASP A 239 23.10 14.46 -16.45
C ASP A 239 22.69 14.18 -17.90
N ASP A 240 21.98 13.07 -18.14
CA ASP A 240 21.48 12.71 -19.47
C ASP A 240 20.48 13.74 -19.99
N LEU A 241 19.53 14.18 -19.15
CA LEU A 241 18.59 15.25 -19.52
C LEU A 241 19.30 16.58 -19.81
N MET A 242 20.30 16.95 -19.01
CA MET A 242 21.05 18.19 -19.22
C MET A 242 21.85 18.17 -20.52
N ARG A 243 22.44 17.02 -20.89
CA ARG A 243 23.11 16.86 -22.20
C ARG A 243 22.12 17.03 -23.35
N GLU A 244 20.95 16.40 -23.26
CA GLU A 244 19.92 16.51 -24.30
C GLU A 244 19.45 17.96 -24.45
N VAL A 245 19.20 18.67 -23.35
CA VAL A 245 18.85 20.10 -23.37
C VAL A 245 19.93 20.94 -24.07
N VAL A 246 21.20 20.72 -23.73
CA VAL A 246 22.32 21.44 -24.36
C VAL A 246 22.37 21.18 -25.87
N ASP A 247 22.15 19.94 -26.30
CA ASP A 247 22.17 19.60 -27.73
C ASP A 247 20.96 20.14 -28.48
N LEU A 248 19.78 20.21 -27.86
CA LEU A 248 18.61 20.90 -28.40
C LEU A 248 18.87 22.40 -28.58
N CYS A 249 19.46 23.05 -27.57
CA CYS A 249 19.83 24.47 -27.65
C CYS A 249 20.85 24.77 -28.76
N LYS A 250 21.75 23.84 -29.07
CA LYS A 250 22.71 24.00 -30.18
C LYS A 250 22.05 23.84 -31.55
N LYS A 251 21.00 23.02 -31.65
CA LYS A 251 20.32 22.69 -32.92
C LYS A 251 19.23 23.70 -33.31
N SER A 252 18.66 24.43 -32.34
CA SER A 252 17.54 25.35 -32.59
C SER A 252 17.97 26.81 -32.46
N SER A 253 17.81 27.60 -33.54
CA SER A 253 17.97 29.07 -33.52
C SER A 253 16.65 29.82 -33.25
N ALA A 254 15.55 29.14 -32.93
CA ALA A 254 14.29 29.75 -32.50
C ALA A 254 13.33 28.67 -31.98
N ASP A 255 13.40 28.33 -30.70
CA ASP A 255 12.51 27.31 -30.14
C ASP A 255 11.13 27.90 -29.83
N ARG A 256 10.13 27.41 -30.55
CA ARG A 256 8.71 27.58 -30.20
C ARG A 256 8.43 26.54 -29.10
N PRO A 257 7.89 26.93 -27.93
CA PRO A 257 7.62 25.96 -26.87
C PRO A 257 6.70 24.85 -27.39
N VAL A 258 7.01 23.59 -27.05
CA VAL A 258 6.10 22.47 -27.30
C VAL A 258 4.80 22.79 -26.56
N GLN A 259 3.78 23.18 -27.32
CA GLN A 259 2.49 23.53 -26.78
C GLN A 259 1.72 22.22 -26.63
N LEU A 260 1.79 21.64 -25.42
CA LEU A 260 0.97 20.50 -25.08
C LEU A 260 -0.50 20.94 -25.07
N GLU A 261 -1.39 20.12 -25.63
CA GLU A 261 -2.82 20.35 -25.50
C GLU A 261 -3.21 20.16 -24.03
N GLU A 262 -3.45 21.28 -23.34
CA GLU A 262 -3.91 21.25 -21.95
C GLU A 262 -5.40 20.89 -21.94
N PRO A 263 -5.82 19.85 -21.21
CA PRO A 263 -7.23 19.53 -21.09
C PRO A 263 -7.95 20.67 -20.36
N PRO A 264 -9.21 20.96 -20.73
CA PRO A 264 -9.95 22.05 -20.12
C PRO A 264 -10.12 21.83 -18.61
N THR A 265 -10.16 22.90 -17.83
CA THR A 265 -10.38 22.78 -16.38
C THR A 265 -11.75 22.19 -16.07
N LEU A 266 -11.92 21.44 -14.98
CA LEU A 266 -13.23 20.86 -14.61
C LEU A 266 -14.39 21.88 -14.59
N SER A 267 -14.13 23.13 -14.24
CA SER A 267 -15.13 24.21 -14.21
C SER A 267 -15.41 24.86 -15.56
N SER A 268 -14.77 24.44 -16.64
CA SER A 268 -14.99 25.01 -17.98
C SER A 268 -16.38 24.67 -18.52
N ALA A 269 -16.93 23.51 -18.15
CA ALA A 269 -18.25 23.05 -18.55
C ALA A 269 -19.37 23.52 -17.61
N MET A 270 -19.03 24.17 -16.49
CA MET A 270 -20.01 24.64 -15.50
C MET A 270 -20.51 26.04 -15.85
N GLU A 271 -21.78 26.31 -15.55
CA GLU A 271 -22.35 27.64 -15.67
C GLU A 271 -21.69 28.59 -14.66
N LYS A 272 -21.16 29.71 -15.15
CA LYS A 272 -20.45 30.68 -14.32
C LYS A 272 -21.42 31.83 -14.02
N PRO A 273 -21.67 32.14 -12.73
CA PRO A 273 -22.51 33.27 -12.38
C PRO A 273 -21.85 34.58 -12.83
N ASP A 274 -22.67 35.61 -13.06
CA ASP A 274 -22.14 36.94 -13.27
C ASP A 274 -21.32 37.40 -12.06
N LYS A 275 -20.19 38.08 -12.32
CA LYS A 275 -19.24 38.47 -11.27
C LYS A 275 -19.88 39.44 -10.27
N ALA A 276 -20.70 40.38 -10.73
CA ALA A 276 -21.34 41.36 -9.85
C ALA A 276 -22.43 40.68 -8.99
N GLU A 277 -23.20 39.79 -9.58
CA GLU A 277 -24.19 38.98 -8.86
C GLU A 277 -23.55 38.08 -7.80
N ALA A 278 -22.45 37.41 -8.13
CA ALA A 278 -21.72 36.55 -7.21
C ALA A 278 -21.12 37.34 -6.02
N ILE A 279 -20.57 38.53 -6.26
CA ILE A 279 -20.07 39.42 -5.19
C ILE A 279 -21.21 39.86 -4.27
N LYS A 280 -22.35 40.25 -4.83
CA LYS A 280 -23.54 40.66 -4.06
C LYS A 280 -24.09 39.51 -3.21
N ALA A 281 -24.14 38.30 -3.77
CA ALA A 281 -24.55 37.10 -3.06
C ALA A 281 -23.57 36.72 -1.94
N HIS A 282 -22.25 36.85 -2.15
CA HIS A 282 -21.25 36.58 -1.13
C HIS A 282 -21.30 37.57 0.05
N ALA A 283 -21.56 38.85 -0.23
CA ALA A 283 -21.72 39.88 0.79
C ALA A 283 -23.07 39.78 1.54
N SER A 284 -24.08 39.14 0.94
CA SER A 284 -25.39 38.92 1.54
C SER A 284 -25.38 37.67 2.43
N ARG A 285 -25.88 37.79 3.66
CA ARG A 285 -26.14 36.63 4.55
C ARG A 285 -27.50 35.96 4.31
N PHE A 286 -28.33 36.53 3.44
CA PHE A 286 -29.66 36.03 3.13
C PHE A 286 -29.64 35.24 1.82
N LYS A 287 -30.22 34.02 1.83
CA LYS A 287 -30.45 33.24 0.60
C LYS A 287 -31.39 34.03 -0.31
N THR A 288 -30.93 34.32 -1.52
CA THR A 288 -31.80 34.75 -2.62
C THR A 288 -32.83 33.65 -2.88
N LYS A 289 -34.12 34.03 -2.88
CA LYS A 289 -35.25 33.14 -3.16
C LYS A 289 -35.26 32.68 -4.61
#